data_AF-A0A7W4GAX2-F1
#
_entry.id   AF-A0A7W4GAX2-F1
#
_cell.length_a   1.000
_cell.length_b   1.000
_cell.length_c   1.000
_cell.angle_alpha   90.00
_cell.angle_beta   90.00
_cell.angle_gamma   90.00
#
_symmetry.space_group_name_H-M   'P 1'
#
loop_
_entity.id
_entity.type
_entity.pdbx_description
1 polymer ?
#
loop_
_entity_poly.entity_id
_entity_poly.type
_entity_poly.pdbx_seq_one_letter_code
_entity_poly.pdbx_strand_id
1 'polypeptide(L)'
;MATHLVSEVQHLDRNPPEIHYLMLEESDNKYYFRAGEVIGRGVASGGGEAKFDISSLLKMNGYETFLRDTDCEWMHEILINENTTENEKYLKVLNRCKLKNINI
;
A
#
# COMPACT_ATOMS: atom_id res chain seq x y z
N MET A 1 15.29 7.38 -7.26
CA MET A 1 14.18 6.99 -6.36
C MET A 1 12.90 7.07 -7.16
N ALA A 2 12.23 5.95 -7.38
CA ALA A 2 10.94 5.91 -8.06
C ALA A 2 9.85 5.60 -7.02
N THR A 3 8.70 6.25 -7.15
CA THR A 3 7.54 6.02 -6.28
C THR A 3 6.36 5.67 -7.17
N HIS A 4 5.72 4.54 -6.87
CA HIS A 4 4.61 4.01 -7.63
C HIS A 4 3.36 3.96 -6.75
N LEU A 5 2.28 4.61 -7.18
CA LEU A 5 0.99 4.48 -6.51
C LEU A 5 0.46 3.06 -6.71
N VAL A 6 0.20 2.36 -5.59
CA VAL A 6 -0.40 1.03 -5.59
C VAL A 6 -1.91 1.16 -5.47
N SER A 7 -2.37 1.98 -4.51
CA SER A 7 -3.77 2.28 -4.30
C SER A 7 -3.97 3.62 -3.59
N GLU A 8 -5.09 4.27 -3.87
CA GLU A 8 -5.63 5.42 -3.16
C GLU A 8 -7.14 5.22 -3.05
N VAL A 9 -7.68 5.24 -1.83
CA VAL A 9 -9.10 5.07 -1.55
C VAL A 9 -9.60 6.23 -0.72
N GLN A 10 -10.70 6.83 -1.16
CA GLN A 10 -11.36 7.95 -0.48
C GLN A 10 -12.57 7.44 0.29
N HIS A 11 -12.52 7.54 1.61
CA HIS A 11 -13.61 7.23 2.54
C HIS A 11 -14.34 8.52 2.91
N LEU A 12 -15.17 9.02 1.99
CA LEU A 12 -15.91 10.29 2.13
C LEU A 12 -17.08 10.21 3.13
N ASP A 13 -17.49 8.99 3.47
CA ASP A 13 -18.52 8.66 4.44
C ASP A 13 -18.02 8.72 5.89
N ARG A 14 -16.71 8.68 6.12
CA ARG A 14 -16.09 8.87 7.43
C ARG A 14 -16.14 10.36 7.82
N ASN A 15 -16.21 10.66 9.12
CA ASN A 15 -16.22 12.03 9.63
C ASN A 15 -15.14 12.23 10.69
N PRO A 16 -14.06 12.98 10.38
CA PRO A 16 -13.79 13.67 9.11
C PRO A 16 -13.49 12.70 7.93
N PRO A 17 -13.68 13.12 6.66
CA PRO A 17 -13.36 12.30 5.49
C PRO A 17 -11.91 11.83 5.49
N GLU A 18 -11.64 10.61 5.00
CA GLU A 18 -10.29 10.03 5.02
C GLU A 18 -9.83 9.63 3.62
N ILE A 19 -8.54 9.73 3.35
CA ILE A 19 -7.88 9.19 2.16
C ILE A 19 -6.78 8.25 2.62
N HIS A 20 -6.89 6.99 2.23
CA HIS A 20 -5.93 5.94 2.56
C HIS A 20 -5.13 5.64 1.31
N TYR A 21 -3.80 5.65 1.40
CA TYR A 21 -2.94 5.37 0.26
C TYR A 21 -1.89 4.33 0.59
N LEU A 22 -1.48 3.61 -0.45
CA LEU A 22 -0.36 2.70 -0.47
C LEU A 22 0.49 3.01 -1.69
N MET A 23 1.77 3.24 -1.45
CA MET A 23 2.79 3.44 -2.46
C MET A 23 3.86 2.37 -2.35
N LEU A 24 4.54 2.11 -3.46
CA LEU A 24 5.77 1.33 -3.49
C LEU A 24 6.92 2.25 -3.88
N GLU A 25 7.92 2.36 -3.00
CA GLU A 25 9.16 3.10 -3.24
C GLU A 25 10.26 2.15 -3.68
N GLU A 26 11.02 2.55 -4.70
CA GLU A 26 12.21 1.87 -5.19
C GLU A 26 13.45 2.76 -4.98
N SER A 27 14.41 2.25 -4.20
CA SER A 27 15.72 2.86 -3.98
C SER A 27 16.81 1.79 -3.98
N ASP A 28 17.86 1.98 -4.78
CA ASP A 28 19.06 1.14 -4.79
C ASP A 28 18.76 -0.38 -4.90
N ASN A 29 17.86 -0.76 -5.82
CA ASN A 29 17.35 -2.13 -6.02
C ASN A 29 16.63 -2.73 -4.80
N LYS A 30 16.16 -1.89 -3.88
CA LYS A 30 15.29 -2.28 -2.77
C LYS A 30 13.93 -1.64 -2.94
N TYR A 31 12.91 -2.39 -2.55
CA TYR A 31 11.54 -1.92 -2.55
C TYR A 31 11.02 -1.83 -1.12
N TYR A 32 10.16 -0.84 -0.88
CA TYR A 32 9.46 -0.66 0.38
C TYR A 32 8.04 -0.19 0.12
N PHE A 33 7.10 -0.64 0.95
CA PHE A 33 5.77 -0.06 1.01
C PHE A 33 5.79 1.21 1.84
N ARG A 34 5.13 2.24 1.35
CA ARG A 34 4.87 3.48 2.09
C ARG A 34 3.37 3.68 2.13
N ALA A 35 2.80 3.65 3.33
CA ALA A 35 1.37 3.78 3.53
C ALA A 35 1.08 4.93 4.50
N GLY A 36 -0.08 5.56 4.32
CA GLY A 36 -0.52 6.61 5.22
C GLY A 36 -1.99 6.96 5.01
N GLU A 37 -2.50 7.76 5.94
CA GLU A 37 -3.86 8.27 5.94
C GLU A 37 -3.86 9.80 5.99
N VAL A 38 -4.72 10.41 5.21
CA VAL A 38 -5.02 11.85 5.25
C VAL A 38 -6.43 12.01 5.78
N ILE A 39 -6.61 12.82 6.82
CA ILE A 39 -7.88 12.91 7.56
C ILE A 39 -8.37 14.37 7.54
N GLY A 40 -9.49 14.63 6.87
CA GLY A 40 -10.08 15.95 6.71
C GLY A 40 -9.31 16.84 5.71
N ARG A 41 -9.03 18.09 6.08
CA ARG A 41 -8.31 19.09 5.25
C ARG A 41 -6.79 19.16 5.52
N GLY A 42 -6.27 18.26 6.34
CA GLY A 42 -4.84 18.19 6.69
C GLY A 42 -4.40 16.75 6.89
N VAL A 43 -3.08 16.52 6.87
CA VAL A 43 -2.51 15.26 7.38
C VAL A 43 -2.93 15.19 8.85
N ALA A 44 -3.64 14.14 9.27
CA ALA A 44 -4.14 14.07 10.64
C ALA A 44 -2.98 14.29 11.62
N SER A 45 -3.25 14.97 12.74
CA SER A 45 -2.31 15.11 13.88
C SER A 45 -2.08 13.78 14.62
N GLY A 46 -2.00 12.68 13.87
CA GLY A 46 -1.99 11.27 14.27
C GLY A 46 -1.96 10.29 13.08
N GLY A 47 -2.19 10.77 11.84
CA GLY A 47 -2.10 10.00 10.61
C GLY A 47 -0.65 9.84 10.22
N GLY A 48 -0.03 8.79 10.74
CA GLY A 48 1.37 8.48 10.49
C GLY A 48 1.53 7.93 9.08
N GLU A 49 2.48 8.51 8.33
CA GLU A 49 3.05 7.79 7.22
C GLU A 49 4.07 6.78 7.76
N ALA A 50 3.93 5.53 7.36
CA ALA A 50 4.82 4.46 7.77
C ALA A 50 5.43 3.74 6.56
N LYS A 51 6.66 3.28 6.73
CA LYS A 51 7.40 2.50 5.74
C LYS A 51 7.52 1.06 6.23
N PHE A 52 7.26 0.11 5.33
CA PHE A 52 7.24 -1.31 5.63
C PHE A 52 8.00 -2.10 4.55
N ASP A 53 8.86 -3.02 4.98
CA ASP A 53 9.17 -4.19 4.15
C ASP A 53 8.00 -5.21 4.21
N ILE A 54 8.05 -6.26 3.40
CA ILE A 54 6.98 -7.28 3.35
C ILE A 54 6.74 -7.91 4.73
N SER A 55 7.82 -8.27 5.45
CA SER A 55 7.74 -8.93 6.75
C SER A 55 7.07 -8.04 7.79
N SER A 56 7.41 -6.76 7.79
CA SER A 56 6.90 -5.75 8.71
C SER A 56 5.45 -5.40 8.40
N LEU A 57 5.08 -5.34 7.11
CA LEU A 57 3.69 -5.12 6.68
C LEU A 57 2.80 -6.28 7.13
N LEU A 58 3.23 -7.52 6.94
CA LEU A 58 2.49 -8.72 7.35
C LEU A 58 2.31 -8.84 8.87
N LYS A 59 3.21 -8.24 9.66
CA LYS A 59 3.16 -8.23 11.13
C LYS A 59 2.44 -7.00 11.70
N MET A 60 2.00 -6.08 10.85
CA MET A 60 1.33 -4.87 11.29
C MET A 60 0.01 -5.22 12.00
N ASN A 61 -0.23 -4.59 13.14
CA ASN A 61 -1.52 -4.72 13.81
C ASN A 61 -2.61 -4.11 12.92
N GLY A 62 -3.68 -4.86 12.64
CA GLY A 62 -4.72 -4.45 11.71
C GLY A 62 -4.35 -4.58 10.22
N TYR A 63 -3.37 -5.42 9.87
CA TYR A 63 -2.99 -5.69 8.47
C TYR A 63 -4.18 -6.00 7.54
N GLU A 64 -5.11 -6.86 7.95
CA GLU A 64 -6.29 -7.18 7.14
C GLU A 64 -7.20 -5.97 6.93
N THR A 65 -7.45 -5.20 8.01
CA THR A 65 -8.23 -3.96 7.94
C THR A 65 -7.56 -2.95 7.01
N PHE A 66 -6.24 -2.80 7.10
CA PHE A 66 -5.46 -1.94 6.22
C PHE A 66 -5.58 -2.34 4.75
N LEU A 67 -5.45 -3.62 4.43
CA LEU A 67 -5.62 -4.08 3.06
C LEU A 67 -7.03 -3.79 2.54
N ARG A 68 -8.06 -3.93 3.38
CA ARG A 68 -9.43 -3.59 3.00
C ARG A 68 -9.62 -2.09 2.79
N ASP A 69 -9.14 -1.27 3.71
CA ASP A 69 -9.25 0.19 3.66
C ASP A 69 -8.48 0.79 2.48
N THR A 70 -7.49 0.07 1.95
CA THR A 70 -6.72 0.43 0.75
C THR A 70 -7.13 -0.33 -0.53
N ASP A 71 -8.19 -1.13 -0.55
CA ASP A 71 -8.59 -1.99 -1.70
C ASP A 71 -7.44 -2.87 -2.24
N CYS A 72 -6.63 -3.39 -1.31
CA CYS A 72 -5.42 -4.16 -1.57
C CYS A 72 -5.46 -5.59 -1.02
N GLU A 73 -6.64 -6.15 -0.71
CA GLU A 73 -6.79 -7.53 -0.21
C GLU A 73 -6.11 -8.57 -1.13
N TRP A 74 -6.12 -8.33 -2.44
CA TRP A 74 -5.43 -9.14 -3.45
C TRP A 74 -3.90 -9.22 -3.26
N MET A 75 -3.29 -8.27 -2.56
CA MET A 75 -1.85 -8.29 -2.29
C MET A 75 -1.47 -9.41 -1.36
N HIS A 76 -2.38 -9.81 -0.45
CA HIS A 76 -2.09 -10.82 0.56
C HIS A 76 -1.53 -12.11 -0.07
N GLU A 77 -2.20 -12.62 -1.09
CA GLU A 77 -1.81 -13.84 -1.82
C GLU A 77 -0.41 -13.74 -2.44
N ILE A 78 -0.02 -12.55 -2.91
CA ILE A 78 1.32 -12.31 -3.46
C ILE A 78 2.35 -12.29 -2.33
N LEU A 79 2.06 -11.58 -1.25
CA LEU A 79 3.01 -11.34 -0.17
C LEU A 79 3.34 -12.61 0.63
N ILE A 80 2.36 -13.51 0.84
CA ILE A 80 2.58 -14.77 1.57
C ILE A 80 3.18 -15.90 0.72
N ASN A 81 3.31 -15.72 -0.59
CA ASN A 81 3.78 -16.79 -1.48
C ASN A 81 5.25 -17.16 -1.24
N GLU A 82 5.51 -18.31 -0.62
CA GLU A 82 6.85 -18.78 -0.27
C GLU A 82 7.69 -19.20 -1.49
N ASN A 83 7.05 -19.49 -2.63
CA ASN A 83 7.75 -19.88 -3.87
C ASN A 83 8.28 -18.68 -4.67
N THR A 84 8.16 -17.47 -4.12
CA THR A 84 8.58 -16.23 -4.79
C THR A 84 9.52 -15.44 -3.89
N THR A 85 10.58 -14.91 -4.49
CA THR A 85 11.51 -14.03 -3.80
C THR A 85 10.84 -12.70 -3.43
N GLU A 86 11.42 -11.99 -2.46
CA GLU A 86 10.87 -10.70 -2.01
C GLU A 86 10.75 -9.68 -3.16
N ASN A 87 11.80 -9.55 -3.98
CA ASN A 87 11.79 -8.67 -5.15
C ASN A 87 10.72 -9.07 -6.17
N GLU A 88 10.51 -10.36 -6.43
CA GLU A 88 9.44 -10.80 -7.33
C GLU A 88 8.06 -10.45 -6.81
N LYS A 89 7.84 -10.48 -5.49
CA LYS A 89 6.56 -10.07 -4.89
C LYS A 89 6.29 -8.58 -5.14
N TYR A 90 7.28 -7.73 -4.91
CA TYR A 90 7.18 -6.30 -5.20
C TYR A 90 6.90 -6.02 -6.69
N LEU A 91 7.61 -6.71 -7.59
CA LEU A 91 7.38 -6.59 -9.04
C LEU A 91 5.98 -7.07 -9.45
N LYS A 92 5.46 -8.15 -8.86
CA LYS A 92 4.09 -8.62 -9.10
C LYS A 92 3.05 -7.60 -8.67
N VAL A 93 3.25 -6.96 -7.52
CA VAL A 93 2.39 -5.85 -7.05
C VAL A 93 2.42 -4.70 -8.08
N LEU A 94 3.61 -4.24 -8.47
CA LEU A 94 3.76 -3.16 -9.47
C LEU A 94 3.08 -3.48 -10.80
N ASN A 95 3.29 -4.69 -11.32
CA ASN A 95 2.74 -5.09 -12.61
C ASN A 95 1.21 -5.11 -12.58
N ARG A 96 0.61 -5.56 -11.48
CA ARG A 96 -0.86 -5.55 -11.33
C ARG A 96 -1.42 -4.13 -11.29
N CYS A 97 -0.73 -3.19 -10.62
CA CYS A 97 -1.13 -1.78 -10.58
C CYS A 97 -1.02 -1.10 -11.96
N LYS A 98 0.05 -1.39 -12.72
CA LYS A 98 0.19 -0.89 -14.10
C LYS A 98 -0.95 -1.37 -15.00
N LEU A 99 -1.39 -2.63 -14.86
CA LEU A 99 -2.51 -3.17 -15.61
C LEU A 99 -3.86 -2.52 -15.25
N LYS A 100 -4.08 -2.15 -13.97
CA LYS A 100 -5.27 -1.37 -13.56
C LYS A 100 -5.31 0.01 -14.27
N ASN A 101 -4.16 0.67 -14.41
CA ASN A 101 -4.07 2.01 -15.01
C ASN A 101 -4.12 2.06 -16.55
N ILE A 102 -3.99 0.92 -17.24
CA ILE A 102 -4.08 0.85 -18.71
C ILE A 102 -5.54 0.70 -19.18
N ASN A 103 -6.45 0.27 -18.30
CA ASN A 103 -7.88 0.06 -18.63
C ASN A 103 -8.77 1.28 -18.30
N ILE A 104 -8.20 2.50 -18.34
CA ILE A 104 -8.94 3.76 -18.18
C ILE A 104 -8.91 4.51 -19.51
#